data_AF-A0A930ERH3-F1
#
_entry.id   AF-A0A930ERH3-F1
#
_cell.length_a   1.000
_cell.length_b   1.000
_cell.length_c   1.000
_cell.angle_alpha   90.00
_cell.angle_beta   90.00
_cell.angle_gamma   90.00
#
_symmetry.space_group_name_H-M   'P 1'
#
loop_
_entity.id
_entity.type
_entity.pdbx_description
1 polymer ?
#
loop_
_entity_poly.entity_id
_entity_poly.type
_entity_poly.pdbx_seq_one_letter_code
_entity_poly.pdbx_strand_id
1 'polypeptide(L)'
;MKIRTFTLLLLVFGIIANCSFSFKPKDNIRWTSDDTDKRIVSVIGKTKISLYSSVLKGDFVDIEPPLRLITTVIKTATTESGYTYRLLKTKLAGENDIPIKATSLSISKGNKILDAVILSLDFTFETEHFAHFVVTTDSIHIHRYEVEHLEYDKETGEIIGNRNTPDTTIYSSLYLIKDGHIIKQ
;
A
#
# COMPACT_ATOMS: atom_id res chain seq x y z
N MET A 1 -46.28 59.66 41.05
CA MET A 1 -45.14 60.30 41.75
C MET A 1 -44.01 59.29 41.84
N LYS A 2 -42.80 59.70 41.41
CA LYS A 2 -41.52 58.97 41.32
C LYS A 2 -41.32 57.96 40.17
N ILE A 3 -40.09 58.03 39.68
CA ILE A 3 -39.51 57.71 38.37
C ILE A 3 -38.13 57.08 38.65
N ARG A 4 -37.62 56.24 37.71
CA ARG A 4 -36.24 55.72 37.50
C ARG A 4 -35.81 54.55 38.42
N THR A 5 -35.08 53.52 37.97
CA THR A 5 -34.02 53.49 36.92
C THR A 5 -33.74 52.07 36.36
N PHE A 6 -33.29 52.05 35.10
CA PHE A 6 -32.66 51.03 34.23
C PHE A 6 -31.71 49.97 34.84
N THR A 7 -31.57 48.81 34.16
CA THR A 7 -30.35 48.24 33.48
C THR A 7 -30.66 46.79 33.02
N LEU A 8 -30.96 46.49 31.75
CA LEU A 8 -30.08 46.05 30.63
C LEU A 8 -29.25 44.77 30.91
N LEU A 9 -29.45 43.66 30.15
CA LEU A 9 -28.45 43.03 29.24
C LEU A 9 -28.84 41.59 28.77
N LEU A 10 -28.71 41.34 27.45
CA LEU A 10 -28.55 40.06 26.70
C LEU A 10 -29.68 39.01 26.78
N LEU A 11 -30.44 38.66 25.74
CA LEU A 11 -30.14 38.41 24.31
C LEU A 11 -29.03 37.38 24.09
N VAL A 12 -29.39 36.09 24.16
CA VAL A 12 -28.78 35.08 23.28
C VAL A 12 -29.90 34.15 22.77
N PHE A 13 -30.33 34.43 21.55
CA PHE A 13 -30.92 33.46 20.64
C PHE A 13 -29.96 32.26 20.53
N GLY A 14 -30.29 31.17 21.20
CA GLY A 14 -29.67 29.87 20.94
C GLY A 14 -30.52 29.11 19.93
N ILE A 15 -30.39 29.47 18.66
CA ILE A 15 -30.82 28.63 17.55
C ILE A 15 -30.08 27.30 17.74
N ILE A 16 -30.77 26.28 18.22
CA ILE A 16 -30.30 24.90 18.16
C ILE A 16 -30.36 24.54 16.68
N ALA A 17 -29.35 24.98 15.94
CA ALA A 17 -29.06 24.44 14.64
C ALA A 17 -28.80 22.96 14.89
N ASN A 18 -29.70 22.13 14.39
CA ASN A 18 -29.43 20.73 14.11
C ASN A 18 -28.24 20.68 13.14
N CYS A 19 -27.02 20.84 13.65
CA CYS A 19 -25.85 20.22 13.07
C CYS A 19 -26.03 18.73 13.33
N SER A 20 -26.84 18.09 12.48
CA SER A 20 -26.69 16.68 12.21
C SER A 20 -25.25 16.51 11.75
N PHE A 21 -24.37 16.20 12.69
CA PHE A 21 -23.01 15.77 12.40
C PHE A 21 -23.19 14.45 11.66
N SER A 22 -23.30 14.53 10.34
CA SER A 22 -23.21 13.38 9.47
C SER A 22 -21.79 12.88 9.63
N PHE A 23 -21.61 11.93 10.56
CA PHE A 23 -20.40 11.14 10.63
C PHE A 23 -20.42 10.29 9.36
N LYS A 24 -19.97 10.88 8.26
CA LYS A 24 -19.70 10.12 7.05
C LYS A 24 -18.63 9.10 7.44
N PRO A 25 -18.89 7.80 7.29
CA PRO A 25 -17.86 6.81 7.53
C PRO A 25 -16.68 7.15 6.63
N LYS A 26 -15.49 7.29 7.24
CA LYS A 26 -14.23 7.43 6.52
C LYS A 26 -14.21 6.31 5.47
N ASP A 27 -14.01 6.65 4.20
CA ASP A 27 -13.94 5.69 3.09
C ASP A 27 -12.76 4.74 3.34
N ASN A 28 -13.00 3.70 4.13
CA ASN A 28 -11.95 2.87 4.66
C ASN A 28 -11.54 1.88 3.57
N ILE A 29 -10.54 2.26 2.80
CA ILE A 29 -9.74 1.31 2.04
C ILE A 29 -9.25 0.26 3.04
N ARG A 30 -9.45 -1.01 2.70
CA ARG A 30 -8.81 -2.15 3.34
C ARG A 30 -8.51 -3.17 2.25
N TRP A 31 -7.29 -3.14 1.73
CA TRP A 31 -6.84 -4.05 0.69
C TRP A 31 -5.74 -4.94 1.23
N THR A 32 -5.70 -6.17 0.75
CA THR A 32 -4.81 -7.23 1.22
C THR A 32 -4.09 -7.88 0.05
N SER A 33 -3.08 -8.71 0.31
CA SER A 33 -2.42 -9.54 -0.71
C SER A 33 -3.41 -10.40 -1.50
N ASP A 34 -4.47 -10.89 -0.85
CA ASP A 34 -5.52 -11.71 -1.49
C ASP A 34 -6.33 -10.92 -2.55
N ASP A 35 -6.38 -9.59 -2.44
CA ASP A 35 -7.02 -8.74 -3.45
C ASP A 35 -6.23 -8.74 -4.77
N THR A 36 -5.01 -9.27 -4.81
CA THR A 36 -4.16 -9.36 -6.00
C THR A 36 -4.33 -10.66 -6.81
N ASP A 37 -4.97 -11.68 -6.21
CA ASP A 37 -5.06 -13.05 -6.72
C ASP A 37 -6.46 -13.48 -7.15
N LYS A 38 -7.47 -12.64 -6.91
CA LYS A 38 -8.77 -12.83 -7.57
C LYS A 38 -8.52 -12.83 -9.07
N ARG A 39 -8.66 -14.02 -9.66
CA ARG A 39 -8.64 -14.27 -11.11
C ARG A 39 -9.26 -13.07 -11.78
N ILE A 40 -8.62 -12.63 -12.85
CA ILE A 40 -9.07 -11.63 -13.83
C ILE A 40 -10.43 -12.09 -14.38
N VAL A 41 -11.49 -12.04 -13.56
CA VAL A 41 -12.87 -12.33 -13.91
C VAL A 41 -13.41 -10.96 -14.24
N SER A 42 -13.23 -10.61 -15.51
CA SER A 42 -13.75 -9.43 -16.23
C SER A 42 -13.79 -8.12 -15.41
N VAL A 43 -13.16 -7.05 -15.89
CA VAL A 43 -13.93 -5.94 -16.46
C VAL A 43 -12.92 -4.88 -16.92
N ILE A 44 -12.96 -4.62 -18.24
CA ILE A 44 -12.90 -3.30 -18.88
C ILE A 44 -11.60 -2.49 -18.70
N GLY A 45 -10.78 -2.51 -19.76
CA GLY A 45 -9.69 -1.56 -19.99
C GLY A 45 -8.47 -1.83 -19.11
N LYS A 46 -7.41 -2.42 -19.68
CA LYS A 46 -6.11 -2.52 -19.01
C LYS A 46 -5.51 -1.11 -18.90
N THR A 47 -6.02 -0.28 -17.99
CA THR A 47 -5.45 1.03 -17.71
C THR A 47 -4.03 0.80 -17.25
N LYS A 48 -3.09 1.14 -18.13
CA LYS A 48 -1.69 1.10 -17.83
C LYS A 48 -1.29 2.44 -17.24
N ILE A 49 -0.59 2.43 -16.13
CA ILE A 49 0.04 3.63 -15.60
C ILE A 49 1.54 3.42 -15.50
N SER A 50 2.27 4.49 -15.76
CA SER A 50 3.73 4.52 -15.61
C SER A 50 4.08 4.98 -14.22
N LEU A 51 4.83 4.17 -13.48
CA LEU A 51 5.51 4.60 -12.26
C LEU A 51 6.98 4.81 -12.57
N TYR A 52 7.53 5.89 -12.04
CA TYR A 52 8.96 6.19 -12.15
C TYR A 52 9.66 5.79 -10.86
N SER A 53 10.88 5.29 -10.95
CA SER A 53 11.65 4.86 -9.77
C SER A 53 11.85 5.99 -8.75
N SER A 54 11.88 7.26 -9.20
CA SER A 54 12.02 8.45 -8.34
C SER A 54 10.88 8.67 -7.33
N VAL A 55 9.69 8.12 -7.60
CA VAL A 55 8.53 8.21 -6.70
C VAL A 55 8.21 6.86 -6.04
N LEU A 56 8.95 5.81 -6.38
CA LEU A 56 8.72 4.47 -5.89
C LEU A 56 9.58 4.20 -4.66
N LYS A 57 8.92 3.98 -3.53
CA LYS A 57 9.55 3.57 -2.27
C LYS A 57 9.46 2.06 -2.12
N GLY A 58 10.30 1.51 -1.26
CA GLY A 58 10.26 0.10 -0.90
C GLY A 58 11.63 -0.38 -0.46
N ASP A 59 11.62 -1.49 0.27
CA ASP A 59 12.82 -2.26 0.51
C ASP A 59 12.93 -3.25 -0.67
N PHE A 60 13.97 -3.09 -1.47
CA PHE A 60 14.23 -3.93 -2.64
C PHE A 60 15.15 -5.07 -2.21
N VAL A 61 14.85 -6.29 -2.65
CA VAL A 61 15.69 -7.47 -2.39
C VAL A 61 16.78 -7.51 -3.46
N ASP A 62 17.80 -6.64 -3.33
CA ASP A 62 18.91 -6.45 -4.28
C ASP A 62 18.53 -6.25 -5.77
N ILE A 63 17.23 -6.07 -6.05
CA ILE A 63 16.65 -5.85 -7.36
C ILE A 63 16.47 -4.36 -7.56
N GLU A 64 17.28 -3.76 -8.42
CA GLU A 64 17.05 -2.38 -8.83
C GLU A 64 15.81 -2.30 -9.74
N PRO A 65 14.78 -1.51 -9.39
CA PRO A 65 13.63 -1.32 -10.25
C PRO A 65 14.04 -0.55 -11.52
N PRO A 66 13.44 -0.85 -12.68
CA PRO A 66 13.70 -0.06 -13.88
C PRO A 66 13.27 1.40 -13.68
N LEU A 67 13.88 2.33 -14.43
CA LEU A 67 13.54 3.75 -14.39
C LEU A 67 12.03 4.04 -14.57
N ARG A 68 11.36 3.18 -15.34
CA ARG A 68 9.92 3.25 -15.61
C ARG A 68 9.31 1.85 -15.54
N LEU A 69 8.32 1.69 -14.67
CA LEU A 69 7.49 0.50 -14.58
C LEU A 69 6.17 0.76 -15.30
N ILE A 70 5.83 -0.11 -16.25
CA ILE A 70 4.50 -0.14 -16.85
C ILE A 70 3.64 -1.09 -16.02
N THR A 71 2.65 -0.52 -15.35
CA THR A 71 1.82 -1.26 -14.39
C THR A 71 0.39 -1.37 -14.87
N THR A 72 -0.30 -2.44 -14.47
CA THR A 72 -1.73 -2.62 -14.70
C THR A 72 -2.47 -2.30 -13.41
N VAL A 73 -3.52 -1.48 -13.50
CA VAL A 73 -4.38 -1.18 -12.35
C VAL A 73 -5.25 -2.39 -12.03
N ILE A 74 -5.14 -2.91 -10.80
CA ILE A 74 -5.96 -4.00 -10.25
C ILE A 74 -7.19 -3.44 -9.52
N LYS A 75 -6.97 -2.38 -8.73
CA LYS A 75 -8.02 -1.79 -7.89
C LYS A 75 -7.80 -0.29 -7.78
N THR A 76 -8.89 0.46 -7.69
CA THR A 76 -8.86 1.91 -7.51
C THR A 76 -9.88 2.29 -6.45
N ALA A 77 -9.53 3.23 -5.58
CA ALA A 77 -10.47 3.91 -4.68
C ALA A 77 -10.10 5.39 -4.62
N THR A 78 -11.11 6.24 -4.58
CA THR A 78 -10.95 7.68 -4.40
C THR A 78 -11.66 8.07 -3.12
N THR A 79 -10.93 8.76 -2.24
CA THR A 79 -11.47 9.31 -0.99
C THR A 79 -12.22 10.61 -1.23
N GLU A 80 -13.12 11.00 -0.33
CA GLU A 80 -13.79 12.32 -0.39
C GLU A 80 -12.79 13.50 -0.43
N SER A 81 -11.63 13.35 0.21
CA SER A 81 -10.53 14.34 0.19
C SER A 81 -9.81 14.47 -1.17
N GLY A 82 -10.23 13.70 -2.18
CA GLY A 82 -9.73 13.75 -3.55
C GLY A 82 -8.45 12.95 -3.80
N TYR A 83 -8.00 12.14 -2.83
CA TYR A 83 -6.90 11.21 -3.04
C TYR A 83 -7.39 9.95 -3.73
N THR A 84 -6.73 9.56 -4.82
CA THR A 84 -6.95 8.30 -5.52
C THR A 84 -5.82 7.33 -5.25
N TYR A 85 -6.17 6.20 -4.66
CA TYR A 85 -5.33 5.05 -4.40
C TYR A 85 -5.48 4.05 -5.53
N ARG A 86 -4.38 3.48 -6.00
CA ARG A 86 -4.40 2.41 -7.00
C ARG A 86 -3.50 1.27 -6.57
N LEU A 87 -4.06 0.06 -6.55
CA LEU A 87 -3.30 -1.18 -6.43
C LEU A 87 -2.90 -1.63 -7.82
N LEU A 88 -1.63 -1.96 -8.01
CA LEU A 88 -1.00 -2.13 -9.31
C LEU A 88 -0.25 -3.45 -9.38
N LYS A 89 -0.29 -4.11 -10.54
CA LYS A 89 0.55 -5.28 -10.85
C LYS A 89 1.49 -4.98 -11.99
N THR A 90 2.74 -5.39 -11.84
CA THR A 90 3.75 -5.38 -12.89
C THR A 90 4.47 -6.73 -12.91
N LYS A 91 4.87 -7.15 -14.12
CA LYS A 91 5.88 -8.18 -14.28
C LYS A 91 7.21 -7.49 -14.54
N LEU A 92 8.21 -7.78 -13.73
CA LEU A 92 9.59 -7.36 -13.93
C LEU A 92 10.39 -8.54 -14.50
N ALA A 93 11.41 -8.23 -15.29
CA ALA A 93 12.41 -9.22 -15.65
C ALA A 93 13.31 -9.43 -14.42
N GLY A 94 13.43 -10.67 -13.95
CA GLY A 94 14.43 -11.06 -12.96
C GLY A 94 15.68 -11.62 -13.63
N GLU A 95 16.63 -12.06 -12.81
CA GLU A 95 17.79 -12.80 -13.29
C GLU A 95 17.36 -14.14 -13.93
N ASN A 96 18.10 -14.59 -14.94
CA ASN A 96 17.89 -15.88 -15.62
C ASN A 96 16.44 -16.09 -16.11
N ASP A 97 15.80 -15.05 -16.64
CA ASP A 97 14.43 -15.06 -17.16
C ASP A 97 13.32 -15.39 -16.12
N ILE A 98 13.63 -15.34 -14.83
CA ILE A 98 12.63 -15.59 -13.78
C ILE A 98 11.70 -14.38 -13.67
N PRO A 99 10.39 -14.54 -13.91
CA PRO A 99 9.47 -13.41 -13.87
C PRO A 99 9.17 -13.01 -12.43
N ILE A 100 9.55 -11.80 -12.04
CA ILE A 100 9.18 -11.24 -10.74
C ILE A 100 7.81 -10.58 -10.85
N LYS A 101 6.87 -10.95 -9.98
CA LYS A 101 5.56 -10.30 -9.88
C LYS A 101 5.64 -9.21 -8.82
N ALA A 102 5.59 -7.96 -9.26
CA ALA A 102 5.58 -6.82 -8.36
C ALA A 102 4.14 -6.34 -8.12
N THR A 103 3.78 -6.18 -6.85
CA THR A 103 2.57 -5.45 -6.44
C THR A 103 2.98 -4.11 -5.87
N SER A 104 2.32 -3.04 -6.30
CA SER A 104 2.61 -1.69 -5.81
C SER A 104 1.33 -0.92 -5.48
N LEU A 105 1.42 0.00 -4.54
CA LEU A 105 0.40 1.01 -4.29
C LEU A 105 0.88 2.33 -4.89
N SER A 106 0.00 3.06 -5.57
CA SER A 106 0.22 4.48 -5.86
C SER A 106 -0.88 5.34 -5.26
N ILE A 107 -0.49 6.54 -4.82
CA ILE A 107 -1.39 7.57 -4.32
C ILE A 107 -1.26 8.79 -5.22
N SER A 108 -2.40 9.35 -5.60
CA SER A 108 -2.48 10.48 -6.51
C SER A 108 -3.54 11.47 -6.05
N LYS A 109 -3.45 12.72 -6.49
CA LYS A 109 -4.50 13.73 -6.33
C LYS A 109 -4.68 14.45 -7.66
N GLY A 110 -5.88 14.37 -8.22
CA GLY A 110 -6.11 14.71 -9.62
C GLY A 110 -5.24 13.85 -10.55
N ASN A 111 -4.51 14.48 -11.47
CA ASN A 111 -3.67 13.80 -12.46
C ASN A 111 -2.20 13.60 -12.02
N LYS A 112 -1.85 13.97 -10.78
CA LYS A 112 -0.48 13.89 -10.27
C LYS A 112 -0.33 12.71 -9.30
N ILE A 113 0.63 11.83 -9.58
CA ILE A 113 1.09 10.82 -8.61
C ILE A 113 1.92 11.54 -7.56
N LEU A 114 1.55 11.35 -6.29
CA LEU A 114 2.22 11.96 -5.14
C LEU A 114 3.27 11.03 -4.55
N ASP A 115 2.95 9.74 -4.47
CA ASP A 115 3.81 8.74 -3.87
C ASP A 115 3.44 7.33 -4.35
N ALA A 116 4.38 6.41 -4.25
CA ALA A 116 4.16 5.00 -4.53
C ALA A 116 5.06 4.11 -3.66
N VAL A 117 4.62 2.89 -3.37
CA VAL A 117 5.42 1.91 -2.62
C VAL A 117 5.24 0.50 -3.20
N ILE A 118 6.32 -0.27 -3.24
CA ILE A 118 6.26 -1.70 -3.52
C ILE A 118 5.76 -2.44 -2.27
N LEU A 119 4.69 -3.18 -2.45
CA LEU A 119 4.05 -3.99 -1.41
C LEU A 119 4.59 -5.42 -1.41
N SER A 120 4.81 -6.01 -2.59
CA SER A 120 5.35 -7.35 -2.76
C SER A 120 6.24 -7.46 -3.99
N LEU A 121 7.26 -8.30 -3.90
CA LEU A 121 8.08 -8.81 -5.00
C LEU A 121 8.04 -10.33 -4.90
N ASP A 122 7.14 -10.96 -5.64
CA ASP A 122 6.91 -12.39 -5.55
C ASP A 122 7.70 -13.12 -6.64
N PHE A 123 8.64 -13.97 -6.23
CA PHE A 123 9.50 -14.77 -7.10
C PHE A 123 10.10 -15.97 -6.36
N THR A 124 10.61 -16.94 -7.11
CA THR A 124 11.28 -18.12 -6.57
C THR A 124 12.54 -18.38 -7.39
N PHE A 125 13.69 -18.42 -6.73
CA PHE A 125 14.93 -18.92 -7.29
C PHE A 125 15.48 -20.04 -6.40
N GLU A 126 16.57 -19.80 -5.68
CA GLU A 126 17.07 -20.64 -4.59
C GLU A 126 16.20 -20.46 -3.34
N THR A 127 15.88 -19.21 -3.03
CA THR A 127 14.97 -18.79 -1.95
C THR A 127 13.62 -18.37 -2.54
N GLU A 128 12.52 -18.72 -1.86
CA GLU A 128 11.18 -18.20 -2.20
C GLU A 128 10.95 -16.86 -1.48
N HIS A 129 10.53 -15.85 -2.25
CA HIS A 129 10.19 -14.52 -1.73
C HIS A 129 8.71 -14.21 -2.01
N PHE A 130 7.98 -13.81 -0.97
CA PHE A 130 6.61 -13.31 -1.09
C PHE A 130 6.26 -12.36 0.05
N ALA A 131 5.14 -11.63 -0.07
CA ALA A 131 4.69 -10.75 1.00
C ALA A 131 3.18 -10.79 1.25
N HIS A 132 2.81 -10.69 2.52
CA HIS A 132 1.45 -10.37 2.96
C HIS A 132 1.38 -8.91 3.36
N PHE A 133 0.39 -8.18 2.86
CA PHE A 133 0.22 -6.78 3.19
C PHE A 133 -1.23 -6.43 3.54
N VAL A 134 -1.38 -5.35 4.27
CA VAL A 134 -2.66 -4.68 4.53
C VAL A 134 -2.48 -3.18 4.27
N VAL A 135 -3.26 -2.66 3.32
CA VAL A 135 -3.32 -1.23 3.00
C VAL A 135 -4.62 -0.66 3.53
N THR A 136 -4.51 0.42 4.29
CA THR A 136 -5.64 1.27 4.69
C THR A 136 -5.49 2.68 4.14
N THR A 137 -6.44 3.56 4.47
CA THR A 137 -6.32 4.99 4.14
C THR A 137 -5.21 5.69 4.93
N ASP A 138 -4.81 5.16 6.09
CA ASP A 138 -3.88 5.81 7.01
C ASP A 138 -2.55 5.07 7.16
N SER A 139 -2.49 3.79 6.79
CA SER A 139 -1.31 2.95 7.01
C SER A 139 -1.14 1.82 6.00
N ILE A 140 0.08 1.31 5.93
CA ILE A 140 0.46 0.14 5.15
C ILE A 140 1.30 -0.76 6.05
N HIS A 141 0.85 -2.00 6.22
CA HIS A 141 1.57 -3.03 6.95
C HIS A 141 2.02 -4.10 5.97
N ILE A 142 3.29 -4.49 6.00
CA ILE A 142 3.87 -5.50 5.11
C ILE A 142 4.67 -6.49 5.94
N HIS A 143 4.41 -7.78 5.75
CA HIS A 143 5.24 -8.88 6.20
C HIS A 143 5.82 -9.57 4.97
N ARG A 144 7.14 -9.52 4.82
CA ARG A 144 7.90 -10.17 3.74
C ARG A 144 8.50 -11.45 4.27
N TYR A 145 8.41 -12.51 3.47
CA TYR A 145 8.86 -13.84 3.80
C TYR A 145 9.97 -14.22 2.82
N GLU A 146 11.04 -14.77 3.37
CA GLU A 146 12.12 -15.42 2.64
C GLU A 146 12.20 -16.86 3.14
N VAL A 147 11.95 -17.82 2.26
CA VAL A 147 11.89 -19.25 2.62
C VAL A 147 13.03 -19.98 1.91
N GLU A 148 14.00 -20.46 2.68
CA GLU A 148 15.18 -21.15 2.19
C GLU A 148 15.02 -22.68 2.29
N HIS A 149 14.97 -23.31 1.12
CA HIS A 149 14.72 -24.73 0.98
C HIS A 149 16.00 -25.56 0.91
N LEU A 150 17.14 -24.98 0.53
CA LEU A 150 18.38 -25.69 0.32
C LEU A 150 19.06 -26.07 1.64
N GLU A 151 19.61 -27.27 1.67
CA GLU A 151 20.47 -27.76 2.74
C GLU A 151 21.93 -27.76 2.28
N TYR A 152 22.81 -27.24 3.12
CA TYR A 152 24.24 -27.09 2.84
C TYR A 152 25.07 -27.93 3.80
N ASP A 153 26.12 -28.57 3.29
CA ASP A 153 27.17 -29.16 4.11
C ASP A 153 27.88 -28.04 4.90
N LYS A 154 28.03 -28.22 6.21
CA LYS A 154 28.56 -27.17 7.09
C LYS A 154 30.07 -26.96 6.98
N GLU A 155 30.80 -27.94 6.45
CA GLU A 155 32.26 -27.89 6.31
C GLU A 155 32.67 -27.42 4.91
N THR A 156 31.96 -27.86 3.87
CA THR A 156 32.30 -27.52 2.47
C THR A 156 31.45 -26.39 1.89
N GLY A 157 30.25 -26.15 2.43
CA GLY A 157 29.27 -25.22 1.86
C GLY A 157 28.56 -25.75 0.61
N GLU A 158 28.75 -27.02 0.25
CA GLU A 158 28.09 -27.63 -0.91
C GLU A 158 26.60 -27.87 -0.64
N ILE A 159 25.78 -27.73 -1.68
CA ILE A 159 24.36 -28.09 -1.61
C ILE A 159 24.24 -29.61 -1.54
N ILE A 160 23.68 -30.12 -0.45
CA ILE A 160 23.51 -31.56 -0.21
C ILE A 160 22.06 -32.04 -0.38
N GLY A 161 21.12 -31.12 -0.55
CA GLY A 161 19.73 -31.45 -0.83
C GLY A 161 18.76 -30.32 -0.46
N ASN A 162 17.52 -30.70 -0.19
CA ASN A 162 16.48 -29.81 0.32
C ASN A 162 16.15 -30.18 1.76
N ARG A 163 15.92 -29.18 2.59
CA ARG A 163 15.45 -29.36 3.97
C ARG A 163 14.02 -29.91 3.98
N ASN A 164 13.75 -30.81 4.94
CA ASN A 164 12.39 -31.25 5.25
C ASN A 164 11.53 -30.13 5.85
N THR A 165 12.16 -29.18 6.54
CA THR A 165 11.53 -27.98 7.09
C THR A 165 12.39 -26.78 6.68
N PRO A 166 11.91 -25.95 5.74
CA PRO A 166 12.64 -24.77 5.28
C PRO A 166 12.88 -23.76 6.39
N ASP A 167 13.99 -23.03 6.30
CA ASP A 167 14.24 -21.88 7.17
C ASP A 167 13.42 -20.69 6.64
N THR A 168 12.70 -20.00 7.53
CA THR A 168 11.87 -18.85 7.15
C THR A 168 12.31 -17.60 7.89
N THR A 169 12.67 -16.57 7.15
CA THR A 169 12.94 -15.24 7.70
C THR A 169 11.78 -14.30 7.39
N ILE A 170 11.37 -13.50 8.37
CA ILE A 170 10.25 -12.56 8.24
C ILE A 170 10.70 -11.14 8.53
N TYR A 171 10.51 -10.25 7.57
CA TYR A 171 10.75 -8.81 7.72
C TYR A 171 9.43 -8.05 7.73
N SER A 172 9.27 -7.16 8.70
CA SER A 172 8.05 -6.36 8.84
C SER A 172 8.31 -4.89 8.56
N SER A 173 7.43 -4.24 7.81
CA SER A 173 7.47 -2.80 7.56
C SER A 173 6.11 -2.17 7.85
N LEU A 174 6.17 -1.00 8.48
CA LEU A 174 5.03 -0.13 8.71
C LEU A 174 5.27 1.21 8.00
N TYR A 175 4.27 1.65 7.25
CA TYR A 175 4.23 3.00 6.71
C TYR A 175 2.96 3.70 7.17
N LEU A 176 3.07 5.00 7.44
CA LEU A 176 1.93 5.89 7.63
C LEU A 176 1.67 6.68 6.34
N ILE A 177 0.40 6.97 6.09
CA ILE A 177 -0.05 7.80 4.98
C ILE A 177 -0.53 9.13 5.54
N LYS A 178 0.13 10.23 5.14
CA LYS A 178 -0.24 11.60 5.53
C LYS A 178 -0.27 12.50 4.32
N ASP A 179 -1.41 13.13 4.07
CA ASP A 179 -1.63 14.04 2.94
C ASP A 179 -1.25 13.47 1.56
N GLY A 180 -1.37 12.15 1.41
CA GLY A 180 -1.01 11.41 0.20
C GLY A 180 0.45 11.01 0.08
N HIS A 181 1.26 11.25 1.12
CA HIS A 181 2.66 10.83 1.22
C HIS A 181 2.81 9.61 2.14
N ILE A 182 3.67 8.68 1.73
CA ILE A 182 3.98 7.43 2.41
C ILE A 182 5.27 7.61 3.22
N ILE A 183 5.19 7.41 4.53
CA ILE A 183 6.27 7.67 5.48
C ILE A 183 6.61 6.37 6.21
N LYS A 184 7.84 5.87 6.06
CA LYS A 184 8.33 4.69 6.79
C LYS A 184 8.43 5.02 8.29
N GLN A 185 8.03 4.09 9.15
CA GLN A 185 8.19 4.19 10.61
C GLN A 185 9.42 3.42 11.07
#